data_AF-A0A941D6P0-F1
#
_entry.id   AF-A0A941D6P0-F1
#
_cell.length_a   1.000
_cell.length_b   1.000
_cell.length_c   1.000
_cell.angle_alpha   90.00
_cell.angle_beta   90.00
_cell.angle_gamma   90.00
#
_symmetry.space_group_name_H-M   'P 1'
#
loop_
_entity.id
_entity.type
_entity.pdbx_description
1 polymer ?
#
loop_
_entity_poly.entity_id
_entity_poly.type
_entity_poly.pdbx_seq_one_letter_code
_entity_poly.pdbx_strand_id
1 'polypeptide(L)' 'MLRAQGAVRTMEVATRLAVSPMTARRALAALAQRGHEYQRVHGGMVLRRDRSSASPS' A
#
# COMPACT_ATOMS: atom_id res chain seq x y z
N MET A 1 -7.29 -1.53 11.62
CA MET A 1 -5.84 -1.79 11.48
C MET A 1 -5.47 -1.81 9.98
N LEU A 2 -5.04 -0.68 9.38
CA LEU A 2 -4.53 -0.64 7.99
C LEU A 2 -2.98 -0.76 7.93
N ARG A 3 -2.32 -0.67 9.09
CA ARG A 3 -0.85 -0.50 9.19
C ARG A 3 -0.12 -1.62 9.92
N ALA A 4 -0.83 -2.60 10.49
CA ALA A 4 -0.22 -3.57 11.40
C ALA A 4 0.76 -4.54 10.72
N GLN A 5 0.70 -4.73 9.39
CA GLN A 5 1.59 -5.66 8.67
C GLN A 5 2.17 -5.11 7.36
N GLY A 6 2.09 -3.79 7.13
CA GLY A 6 2.59 -3.19 5.89
C GLY A 6 1.84 -3.64 4.63
N ALA A 7 0.68 -4.28 4.72
CA ALA A 7 -0.13 -4.68 3.57
C ALA A 7 -1.51 -4.02 3.66
N VAL A 8 -2.02 -3.56 2.51
CA VAL A 8 -3.30 -2.88 2.35
C VAL A 8 -4.09 -3.55 1.23
N ARG A 9 -5.32 -3.99 1.52
CA ARG A 9 -6.22 -4.57 0.51
C ARG A 9 -7.06 -3.49 -0.15
N THR A 10 -7.29 -3.62 -1.46
CA THR A 10 -8.10 -2.65 -2.23
C THR A 10 -9.51 -2.53 -1.68
N MET A 11 -10.13 -3.66 -1.31
CA MET A 11 -11.49 -3.67 -0.75
C MET A 11 -11.56 -3.00 0.62
N GLU A 12 -10.53 -3.18 1.46
CA GLU A 12 -10.48 -2.51 2.77
C GLU A 12 -10.39 -0.98 2.61
N VAL A 13 -9.63 -0.51 1.63
CA VAL A 13 -9.56 0.92 1.26
C VAL A 13 -10.90 1.42 0.73
N ALA A 14 -11.53 0.66 -0.17
CA ALA A 14 -12.83 0.99 -0.74
C ALA A 14 -13.90 1.13 0.36
N THR A 15 -13.97 0.17 1.29
CA THR A 15 -14.92 0.19 2.40
C THR A 15 -14.63 1.33 3.38
N ARG A 16 -13.37 1.53 3.80
CA ARG A 16 -13.04 2.57 4.79
C ARG A 16 -13.23 3.99 4.28
N LEU A 17 -13.04 4.20 2.98
CA LEU A 17 -13.20 5.53 2.38
C LEU A 17 -14.56 5.69 1.68
N ALA A 18 -15.45 4.69 1.76
CA ALA A 18 -16.74 4.66 1.07
C ALA A 18 -16.62 5.01 -0.43
N VAL A 19 -15.60 4.49 -1.10
CA VAL A 19 -15.36 4.68 -2.54
C VAL A 19 -15.54 3.38 -3.31
N SER A 20 -15.73 3.48 -4.63
CA SER A 20 -15.76 2.30 -5.48
C SER A 20 -14.41 1.53 -5.44
N PRO A 21 -14.42 0.20 -5.64
CA PRO A 21 -13.18 -0.59 -5.77
C PRO A 21 -12.25 -0.06 -6.87
N MET A 22 -12.82 0.49 -7.94
CA MET A 22 -12.07 1.07 -9.05
C MET A 22 -11.33 2.36 -8.64
N THR A 23 -11.99 3.22 -7.85
CA THR A 23 -11.37 4.42 -7.28
C THR A 23 -10.24 4.06 -6.33
N ALA A 24 -10.45 3.10 -5.44
CA ALA A 24 -9.41 2.60 -4.54
C ALA A 24 -8.21 2.03 -5.32
N ARG A 25 -8.46 1.26 -6.38
CA ARG A 25 -7.41 0.70 -7.26
C ARG A 25 -6.59 1.79 -7.94
N ARG A 26 -7.24 2.86 -8.43
CA ARG A 26 -6.56 4.02 -9.04
C ARG A 26 -5.70 4.77 -8.03
N ALA A 27 -6.24 5.01 -6.84
CA ALA A 27 -5.50 5.69 -5.76
C ALA A 27 -4.25 4.90 -5.33
N LEU A 28 -4.37 3.58 -5.13
CA LEU A 28 -3.22 2.72 -4.81
C LEU A 28 -2.19 2.69 -5.95
N ALA A 29 -2.63 2.71 -7.22
CA ALA A 29 -1.73 2.80 -8.36
C ALA A 29 -1.00 4.15 -8.42
N ALA A 30 -1.66 5.26 -8.06
CA ALA A 30 -1.02 6.57 -7.98
C ALA A 30 -0.01 6.65 -6.83
N LEU A 31 -0.31 6.04 -5.68
CA LEU A 31 0.62 5.97 -4.53
C LEU A 31 1.87 5.15 -4.87
N ALA A 32 1.73 4.01 -5.55
CA ALA A 32 2.87 3.20 -6.00
C ALA A 32 3.76 3.92 -7.03
N GLN A 33 3.19 4.83 -7.84
CA GLN A 33 3.96 5.65 -8.77
C GLN A 33 4.71 6.80 -8.07
N ARG A 34 4.20 7.28 -6.94
CA ARG A 34 4.76 8.44 -6.21
C ARG A 34 5.73 8.05 -5.10
N GLY A 35 5.68 6.80 -4.63
CA GLY A 35 6.49 6.34 -3.49
C GLY A 35 7.32 5.11 -3.83
N HIS A 36 8.63 5.19 -3.60
CA HIS A 36 9.58 4.06 -3.71
C HIS A 36 9.37 2.98 -2.63
N GLU A 37 8.55 3.28 -1.64
CA GLU A 37 8.27 2.43 -0.47
C GLU A 37 7.00 1.57 -0.65
N TYR A 38 6.22 1.75 -1.72
CA TYR A 38 4.96 1.02 -1.90
C TYR A 38 5.00 0.19 -3.19
N GLN A 39 4.74 -1.12 -3.06
CA GLN A 39 4.71 -2.06 -4.17
C GLN A 39 3.29 -2.58 -4.38
N ARG A 40 2.80 -2.56 -5.62
CA ARG A 40 1.53 -3.18 -5.98
C ARG A 40 1.62 -4.70 -5.97
N VAL A 41 0.59 -5.34 -5.45
CA VAL A 41 0.38 -6.80 -5.51
C VAL A 41 -1.03 -7.09 -6.01
N HIS A 42 -1.32 -8.36 -6.34
CA HIS A 42 -2.67 -8.74 -6.73
C HIS A 42 -3.67 -8.41 -5.60
N GLY A 43 -4.69 -7.61 -5.90
CA GLY A 43 -5.72 -7.23 -4.94
C GLY A 43 -5.36 -6.13 -3.94
N GLY A 44 -4.16 -5.55 -3.98
CA GLY A 44 -3.76 -4.54 -3.00
C GLY A 44 -2.38 -3.94 -3.19
N MET A 45 -1.77 -3.52 -2.08
CA MET A 45 -0.47 -2.88 -2.04
C MET A 45 0.26 -3.28 -0.75
N VAL A 46 1.59 -3.39 -0.82
CA VAL A 46 2.44 -3.65 0.33
C VAL A 46 3.50 -2.56 0.47
N LEU A 47 3.93 -2.28 1.70
CA LEU A 47 5.05 -1.44 2.04
C LEU A 47 6.32 -2.26 1.85
N ARG A 48 7.14 -1.87 0.89
CA ARG A 48 8.51 -2.35 0.73
C ARG A 48 9.30 -1.77 1.89
N ARG A 49 9.56 -2.56 2.94
CA ARG A 49 10.56 -2.17 3.95
C ARG A 49 11.88 -1.98 3.22
N ASP A 50 12.34 -0.75 3.11
CA ASP A 50 13.72 -0.51 2.77
C ASP A 50 14.59 -1.12 3.88
N ARG A 51 15.47 -2.05 3.53
CA ARG A 51 16.48 -2.58 4.45
C ARG A 51 17.66 -1.61 4.61
N SER A 52 17.53 -0.35 4.22
CA SER A 52 18.58 0.66 4.34
C SER A 52 18.51 1.44 5.66
N SER A 53 18.75 0.76 6.79
CA SER A 53 19.33 1.38 8.00
C SER A 53 19.72 0.37 9.10
N ALA A 54 20.14 -0.84 8.75
CA ALA A 54 20.65 -1.80 9.73
C ALA A 54 22.10 -2.20 9.40
N SER A 55 23.02 -1.24 9.54
CA SER A 55 24.38 -1.53 9.98
C SER A 55 24.56 -0.91 11.36
N PRO A 56 24.59 -1.71 12.44
CA PRO A 56 25.43 -1.41 13.57
C PRO A 56 26.75 -2.18 13.39
N SER A 57 27.83 -1.41 13.38
CA SER A 57 29.23 -1.82 13.43
C SER A 57 29.54 -2.74 14.61
#